data_AF-A0A668AZ61-F1
#
_entry.id   AF-A0A668AZ61-F1
#
_cell.length_a   1.000
_cell.length_b   1.000
_cell.length_c   1.000
_cell.angle_alpha   90.00
_cell.angle_beta   90.00
_cell.angle_gamma   90.00
#
_symmetry.space_group_name_H-M   'P 1'
#
loop_
_entity.id
_entity.type
_entity.pdbx_description
1 polymer ?
#
loop_
_entity_poly.entity_id
_entity_poly.type
_entity_poly.pdbx_seq_one_letter_code
_entity_poly.pdbx_strand_id
1 'polypeptide(L)'
;MSDQLTFTLENRDRIQAVESSFGPTGKPLFQPGRVLIGEGRLLKQSRRGPQPKAFFLFNDMLVYGSIILHGRWHKNQKIISLEDIELEDMEDGLTMSNQWLIRTPKKSFYVAAASPAEKRAWMEHIEECRSQLLQSASRRRSSTFAVTWIPDSASAICMRCSGKFSFTHRRHHCRHCGFVVCNSCSKERVVLEHIDCTKPLRVCKLCYTGLMKKENRRRGGSDGKSGSDEEDADGSALCRRCLFLSVSRSKEVLHGES
;
A
#
# COMPACT_ATOMS: atom_id res chain seq x y z
N MET A 1 -19.54 -29.33 -21.69
CA MET A 1 -20.44 -28.96 -20.57
C MET A 1 -19.99 -29.57 -19.25
N SER A 2 -19.71 -30.89 -19.20
CA SER A 2 -19.19 -31.55 -17.98
C SER A 2 -17.87 -30.95 -17.47
N ASP A 3 -16.87 -30.74 -18.34
CA ASP A 3 -15.55 -30.19 -17.95
C ASP A 3 -15.59 -28.75 -17.46
N GLN A 4 -16.56 -27.97 -17.93
CA GLN A 4 -16.76 -26.59 -17.48
C GLN A 4 -17.47 -26.54 -16.12
N LEU A 5 -18.40 -27.46 -15.88
CA LEU A 5 -19.08 -27.63 -14.59
C LEU A 5 -18.11 -28.15 -13.54
N THR A 6 -17.24 -29.11 -13.86
CA THR A 6 -16.22 -29.60 -12.93
C THR A 6 -15.18 -28.53 -12.61
N PHE A 7 -14.68 -27.80 -13.62
CA PHE A 7 -13.77 -26.67 -13.39
C PHE A 7 -14.38 -25.58 -12.50
N THR A 8 -15.65 -25.23 -12.72
CA THR A 8 -16.34 -24.22 -11.92
C THR A 8 -16.59 -24.66 -10.48
N LEU A 9 -16.93 -25.93 -10.26
CA LEU A 9 -17.07 -26.51 -8.92
C LEU A 9 -15.72 -26.58 -8.20
N GLU A 10 -14.69 -27.10 -8.86
CA GLU A 10 -13.34 -27.19 -8.29
C GLU A 10 -12.79 -25.81 -7.95
N ASN A 11 -12.95 -24.83 -8.85
CA ASN A 11 -12.57 -23.45 -8.58
C ASN A 11 -13.33 -22.88 -7.38
N ARG A 12 -14.65 -23.09 -7.29
CA ARG A 12 -15.43 -22.63 -6.14
C ARG A 12 -14.90 -23.21 -4.83
N ASP A 13 -14.63 -24.51 -4.79
CA ASP A 13 -14.15 -25.19 -3.60
C ASP A 13 -12.76 -24.70 -3.19
N ARG A 14 -11.88 -24.43 -4.17
CA ARG A 14 -10.57 -23.80 -3.95
C ARG A 14 -10.70 -22.39 -3.36
N ILE A 15 -11.59 -21.55 -3.90
CA ILE A 15 -11.84 -20.20 -3.35
C ILE A 15 -12.38 -20.28 -1.91
N GLN A 16 -13.32 -21.20 -1.66
CA GLN A 16 -13.90 -21.40 -0.33
C GLN A 16 -12.84 -21.89 0.70
N ALA A 17 -11.87 -22.70 0.26
CA ALA A 17 -10.76 -23.11 1.12
C ALA A 17 -9.90 -21.89 1.53
N VAL A 18 -9.63 -20.98 0.59
CA VAL A 18 -8.91 -19.73 0.88
C VAL A 18 -9.70 -18.87 1.85
N GLU A 19 -11.01 -18.67 1.65
CA GLU A 19 -11.87 -17.92 2.58
C GLU A 19 -11.83 -18.50 4.00
N SER A 20 -12.04 -19.82 4.09
CA SER A 20 -12.08 -20.55 5.36
C SER A 20 -10.76 -20.42 6.12
N SER A 21 -9.63 -20.33 5.41
CA SER A 21 -8.31 -20.17 6.03
C SER A 21 -8.15 -18.85 6.80
N PHE A 22 -8.93 -17.80 6.51
CA PHE A 22 -8.92 -16.53 7.23
C PHE A 22 -9.83 -16.51 8.47
N GLY A 23 -10.55 -17.61 8.72
CA GLY A 23 -11.50 -17.73 9.82
C GLY A 23 -12.62 -16.69 9.78
N PRO A 24 -13.34 -16.48 10.90
CA PRO A 24 -14.52 -15.61 10.96
C PRO A 24 -14.25 -14.13 10.64
N THR A 25 -12.99 -13.69 10.71
CA THR A 25 -12.58 -12.31 10.43
C THR A 25 -12.25 -12.07 8.95
N GLY A 26 -12.22 -13.14 8.15
CA GLY A 26 -12.00 -13.07 6.70
C GLY A 26 -13.15 -12.38 5.99
N LYS A 27 -12.83 -11.62 4.95
CA LYS A 27 -13.80 -11.11 4.00
C LYS A 27 -14.08 -12.17 2.93
N PRO A 28 -15.32 -12.25 2.43
CA PRO A 28 -15.66 -13.09 1.29
C PRO A 28 -14.81 -12.75 0.07
N LEU A 29 -14.37 -13.80 -0.62
CA LEU A 29 -13.57 -13.81 -1.83
C LEU A 29 -14.35 -14.42 -3.00
N PHE A 30 -15.44 -15.16 -2.80
CA PHE A 30 -16.20 -15.72 -3.91
C PHE A 30 -16.97 -14.64 -4.69
N GLN A 31 -16.79 -14.62 -6.02
CA GLN A 31 -17.60 -13.86 -6.98
C GLN A 31 -17.72 -14.63 -8.30
N PRO A 32 -18.85 -14.52 -9.03
CA PRO A 32 -18.98 -15.12 -10.37
C PRO A 32 -17.86 -14.65 -11.30
N GLY A 33 -17.23 -15.58 -12.02
CA GLY A 33 -16.12 -15.28 -12.94
C GLY A 33 -14.75 -15.09 -12.27
N ARG A 34 -14.66 -15.09 -10.93
CA ARG A 34 -13.38 -15.05 -10.22
C ARG A 34 -12.73 -16.43 -10.21
N VAL A 35 -11.44 -16.50 -10.54
CA VAL A 35 -10.67 -17.74 -10.62
C VAL A 35 -9.42 -17.63 -9.74
N LEU A 36 -9.13 -18.67 -8.96
CA LEU A 36 -7.87 -18.78 -8.22
C LEU A 36 -6.76 -19.27 -9.17
N ILE A 37 -5.82 -18.39 -9.48
CA ILE A 37 -4.72 -18.63 -10.42
C ILE A 37 -3.55 -19.32 -9.72
N GLY A 38 -3.19 -18.87 -8.52
CA GLY A 38 -2.05 -19.43 -7.80
C GLY A 38 -2.09 -19.13 -6.31
N GLU A 39 -1.40 -19.97 -5.55
CA GLU A 39 -1.19 -19.77 -4.12
C GLU A 39 0.24 -20.16 -3.74
N GLY A 40 0.79 -19.51 -2.71
CA GLY A 40 2.16 -19.76 -2.30
C GLY A 40 2.61 -18.93 -1.11
N ARG A 41 3.82 -19.23 -0.62
CA ARG A 41 4.43 -18.55 0.52
C ARG A 41 5.55 -17.65 0.03
N LEU A 42 5.42 -16.35 0.28
CA LEU A 42 6.46 -15.37 -0.04
C LEU A 42 6.99 -14.71 1.23
N LEU A 43 8.26 -14.31 1.20
CA LEU A 43 8.88 -13.53 2.26
C LEU A 43 8.60 -12.05 2.01
N LYS A 44 7.70 -11.48 2.79
CA LYS A 44 7.35 -10.06 2.69
C LYS A 44 8.27 -9.23 3.57
N GLN A 45 8.94 -8.22 2.99
CA GLN A 45 9.73 -7.28 3.78
C GLN A 45 8.81 -6.45 4.70
N SER A 46 9.15 -6.43 5.98
CA SER A 46 8.51 -5.62 7.01
C SER A 46 9.53 -4.69 7.67
N ARG A 47 9.05 -3.76 8.51
CA ARG A 47 9.93 -2.89 9.29
C ARG A 47 10.89 -3.66 10.22
N ARG A 48 10.50 -4.88 10.61
CA ARG A 48 11.25 -5.79 11.49
C ARG A 48 12.06 -6.85 10.72
N GLY A 49 12.11 -6.77 9.40
CA GLY A 49 12.75 -7.77 8.52
C GLY A 49 11.76 -8.62 7.72
N PRO A 50 12.26 -9.59 6.95
CA PRO A 50 11.44 -10.51 6.15
C PRO A 50 10.49 -11.33 7.02
N GLN A 51 9.25 -11.50 6.57
CA GLN A 51 8.23 -12.26 7.28
C GLN A 51 7.46 -13.14 6.30
N PRO A 52 7.31 -14.45 6.56
CA PRO A 52 6.52 -15.31 5.69
C PRO A 52 5.05 -14.90 5.70
N LYS A 53 4.44 -14.88 4.52
CA LYS A 53 3.02 -14.61 4.28
C LYS A 53 2.48 -15.60 3.25
N ALA A 54 1.22 -15.99 3.42
CA ALA A 54 0.50 -16.71 2.38
C ALA A 54 -0.06 -15.68 1.39
N PHE A 55 0.16 -15.92 0.11
CA PHE A 55 -0.34 -15.13 -1.01
C PHE A 55 -1.24 -16.00 -1.88
N PHE A 56 -2.32 -15.40 -2.38
CA PHE A 56 -3.32 -16.02 -3.25
C PHE A 56 -3.59 -15.04 -4.39
N LEU A 57 -3.28 -15.45 -5.61
CA LEU A 57 -3.52 -14.69 -6.83
C LEU A 57 -4.85 -15.14 -7.43
N PHE A 58 -5.76 -14.19 -7.57
CA PHE A 58 -6.97 -14.33 -8.37
C PHE A 58 -6.80 -13.57 -9.68
N ASN A 59 -7.64 -13.86 -10.67
CA ASN A 59 -7.64 -13.16 -11.95
C ASN A 59 -7.92 -11.66 -11.84
N ASP A 60 -8.50 -11.18 -10.74
CA ASP A 60 -8.85 -9.78 -10.51
C ASP A 60 -8.18 -9.12 -9.30
N MET A 61 -7.60 -9.90 -8.38
CA MET A 61 -7.01 -9.38 -7.16
C MET A 61 -5.91 -10.25 -6.57
N LEU A 62 -5.01 -9.62 -5.81
CA LEU A 62 -4.02 -10.27 -4.98
C LEU A 62 -4.47 -10.23 -3.51
N VAL A 63 -4.51 -11.40 -2.88
CA VAL A 63 -4.85 -11.56 -1.46
C VAL A 63 -3.63 -12.06 -0.69
N TYR A 64 -3.37 -11.52 0.50
CA TYR A 64 -2.34 -12.07 1.36
C TYR A 64 -2.66 -11.96 2.85
N GLY A 65 -2.02 -12.85 3.64
CA GLY A 65 -2.29 -13.01 5.06
C GLY A 65 -1.04 -13.35 5.88
N SER A 66 -1.09 -13.06 7.17
CA SER A 66 -0.09 -13.53 8.14
C SER A 66 -0.39 -14.97 8.52
N ILE A 67 0.58 -15.85 8.32
CA ILE A 67 0.49 -17.26 8.69
C ILE A 67 0.47 -17.38 10.22
N ILE A 68 -0.47 -18.16 10.74
CA ILE A 68 -0.58 -18.54 12.16
C ILE A 68 -0.01 -19.96 12.33
N LEU A 69 0.25 -20.38 13.58
CA LEU A 69 0.80 -21.69 13.93
C LEU A 69 0.15 -22.83 13.12
N HIS A 70 0.99 -23.72 12.60
CA HIS A 70 0.68 -24.85 11.71
C HIS A 70 0.26 -24.51 10.26
N GLY A 71 0.30 -23.25 9.83
CA GLY A 71 0.17 -22.93 8.40
C GLY A 71 -1.23 -23.08 7.81
N ARG A 72 -2.21 -23.55 8.59
CA ARG A 72 -3.61 -23.75 8.17
C ARG A 72 -4.46 -22.47 8.29
N TRP A 73 -4.03 -21.53 9.12
CA TRP A 73 -4.80 -20.34 9.45
C TRP A 73 -4.03 -19.06 9.11
N HIS A 74 -4.76 -18.07 8.62
CA HIS A 74 -4.26 -16.77 8.21
C HIS A 74 -4.99 -15.64 8.94
N LYS A 75 -4.27 -14.62 9.39
CA LYS A 75 -4.86 -13.37 9.92
C LYS A 75 -4.41 -12.15 9.14
N ASN A 76 -5.07 -11.02 9.39
CA ASN A 76 -4.75 -9.73 8.75
C ASN A 76 -4.88 -9.82 7.22
N GLN A 77 -6.00 -10.36 6.74
CA GLN A 77 -6.30 -10.43 5.30
C GLN A 77 -6.14 -9.05 4.65
N LYS A 78 -5.40 -9.03 3.54
CA LYS A 78 -5.22 -7.88 2.67
C LYS A 78 -5.67 -8.28 1.28
N ILE A 79 -6.52 -7.45 0.69
CA ILE A 79 -7.06 -7.61 -0.66
C ILE A 79 -6.64 -6.37 -1.44
N ILE A 80 -6.02 -6.56 -2.60
CA ILE A 80 -5.54 -5.50 -3.49
C ILE A 80 -6.02 -5.86 -4.90
N SER A 81 -6.74 -4.96 -5.56
CA SER A 81 -7.13 -5.15 -6.97
C SER A 81 -5.88 -5.17 -7.84
N LEU A 82 -5.80 -6.04 -8.85
CA LEU A 82 -4.63 -6.07 -9.74
C LEU A 82 -4.50 -4.78 -10.56
N GLU A 83 -5.60 -4.05 -10.77
CA GLU A 83 -5.58 -2.72 -11.41
C GLU A 83 -4.74 -1.69 -10.64
N ASP A 84 -4.63 -1.88 -9.31
CA ASP A 84 -3.89 -1.02 -8.38
C ASP A 84 -2.44 -1.49 -8.17
N ILE A 85 -2.00 -2.55 -8.84
CA ILE A 85 -0.65 -3.11 -8.69
C ILE A 85 0.25 -2.68 -9.85
N GLU A 86 1.47 -2.30 -9.52
CA GLU A 86 2.58 -2.20 -10.47
C GLU A 86 3.78 -2.96 -9.90
N LEU A 87 4.43 -3.75 -10.75
CA LEU A 87 5.57 -4.56 -10.37
C LEU A 87 6.87 -3.89 -10.82
N GLU A 88 7.89 -3.96 -9.97
CA GLU A 88 9.24 -3.50 -10.27
C GLU A 88 10.20 -4.62 -9.89
N ASP A 89 10.89 -5.15 -10.91
CA ASP A 89 11.86 -6.22 -10.73
C ASP A 89 13.09 -5.69 -9.98
N MET A 90 13.60 -6.45 -9.01
CA MET A 90 14.81 -6.13 -8.28
C MET A 90 15.92 -7.09 -8.66
N GLU A 91 17.09 -6.53 -8.95
CA GLU A 91 18.32 -7.30 -9.16
C GLU A 91 18.74 -8.03 -7.88
N ASP A 92 19.28 -9.23 -8.08
CA ASP A 92 19.82 -10.02 -6.98
C ASP A 92 21.14 -9.39 -6.48
N GLY A 93 21.27 -9.30 -5.17
CA GLY A 93 22.47 -8.85 -4.47
C GLY A 93 22.93 -9.86 -3.43
N LEU A 94 24.00 -9.51 -2.71
CA LEU A 94 24.64 -10.41 -1.73
C LEU A 94 23.72 -10.93 -0.62
N THR A 95 22.67 -10.19 -0.27
CA THR A 95 21.77 -10.51 0.84
C THR A 95 20.30 -10.57 0.42
N MET A 96 20.02 -10.32 -0.87
CA MET A 96 18.67 -10.16 -1.39
C MET A 96 18.61 -10.91 -2.72
N SER A 97 17.89 -12.03 -2.75
CA SER A 97 17.68 -12.81 -3.97
C SER A 97 16.20 -13.01 -4.22
N ASN A 98 15.85 -13.18 -5.50
CA ASN A 98 14.49 -13.48 -5.94
C ASN A 98 13.46 -12.46 -5.45
N GLN A 99 13.84 -11.18 -5.36
CA GLN A 99 12.98 -10.11 -4.86
C GLN A 99 12.33 -9.30 -5.99
N TRP A 100 11.13 -8.79 -5.74
CA TRP A 100 10.51 -7.72 -6.53
C TRP A 100 9.70 -6.79 -5.61
N LEU A 101 9.43 -5.59 -6.10
CA LEU A 101 8.59 -4.60 -5.43
C LEU A 101 7.16 -4.66 -5.99
N ILE A 102 6.19 -4.84 -5.09
CA ILE A 102 4.77 -4.65 -5.40
C ILE A 102 4.39 -3.23 -4.98
N ARG A 103 4.13 -2.36 -5.94
CA ARG A 103 3.68 -0.98 -5.73
C ARG A 103 2.15 -0.95 -5.66
N THR A 104 1.60 -0.29 -4.64
CA THR A 104 0.15 -0.10 -4.51
C THR A 104 -0.18 1.27 -3.91
N PRO A 105 -1.37 1.84 -4.15
CA PRO A 105 -1.77 3.13 -3.60
C PRO A 105 -1.69 3.18 -2.07
N LYS A 106 -2.09 2.10 -1.41
CA LYS A 106 -2.19 2.06 0.06
C LYS A 106 -0.90 1.62 0.75
N LYS A 107 -0.15 0.70 0.14
CA LYS A 107 1.06 0.14 0.74
C LYS A 107 1.91 -0.59 -0.28
N SER A 108 3.03 0.00 -0.66
CA SER A 108 4.05 -0.69 -1.45
C SER A 108 4.98 -1.52 -0.56
N PHE A 109 5.46 -2.65 -1.08
CA PHE A 109 6.33 -3.55 -0.32
C PHE A 109 7.10 -4.53 -1.19
N TYR A 110 8.31 -4.85 -0.74
CA TYR A 110 9.11 -5.92 -1.31
C TYR A 110 8.61 -7.30 -0.87
N VAL A 111 8.70 -8.25 -1.78
CA VAL A 111 8.51 -9.69 -1.53
C VAL A 111 9.64 -10.47 -2.18
N ALA A 112 9.99 -11.62 -1.61
CA ALA A 112 10.93 -12.55 -2.20
C ALA A 112 10.32 -13.95 -2.28
N ALA A 113 10.62 -14.64 -3.37
CA ALA A 113 10.28 -16.05 -3.60
C ALA A 113 11.43 -16.97 -3.19
N ALA A 114 11.17 -18.28 -3.09
CA ALA A 114 12.19 -19.26 -2.74
C ALA A 114 13.14 -19.55 -3.90
N SER A 115 12.71 -19.32 -5.14
CA SER A 115 13.52 -19.53 -6.34
C SER A 115 13.29 -18.47 -7.42
N PRO A 116 14.21 -18.30 -8.38
CA PRO A 116 14.03 -17.41 -9.52
C PRO A 116 12.83 -17.81 -10.38
N ALA A 117 12.58 -19.11 -10.51
CA ALA A 117 11.44 -19.63 -11.26
C ALA A 117 10.10 -19.25 -10.60
N GLU A 118 10.03 -19.36 -9.27
CA GLU A 118 8.84 -18.94 -8.52
C GLU A 118 8.63 -17.42 -8.61
N LYS A 119 9.68 -16.61 -8.46
CA LYS A 119 9.61 -15.14 -8.67
C LYS A 119 9.01 -14.82 -10.04
N ARG A 120 9.56 -15.42 -11.10
CA ARG A 120 9.12 -15.16 -12.48
C ARG A 120 7.66 -15.53 -12.68
N ALA A 121 7.26 -16.73 -12.23
CA ALA A 121 5.88 -17.19 -12.34
C ALA A 121 4.88 -16.27 -11.61
N TRP A 122 5.23 -15.76 -10.43
CA TRP A 122 4.39 -14.78 -9.74
C TRP A 122 4.25 -13.47 -10.51
N MET A 123 5.37 -12.92 -11.03
CA MET A 123 5.35 -11.66 -11.76
C MET A 123 4.57 -11.78 -13.08
N GLU A 124 4.85 -12.83 -13.86
CA GLU A 124 4.19 -13.11 -15.14
C GLU A 124 2.67 -13.29 -14.96
N HIS A 125 2.22 -14.13 -14.03
CA HIS A 125 0.78 -14.33 -13.81
C HIS A 125 0.07 -13.07 -13.30
N ILE A 126 0.72 -12.25 -12.45
CA ILE A 126 0.14 -10.98 -12.00
C ILE A 126 -0.02 -10.02 -13.19
N GLU A 127 1.01 -9.89 -14.03
CA GLU A 127 0.99 -9.00 -15.19
C GLU A 127 -0.01 -9.45 -16.25
N GLU A 128 -0.10 -10.76 -16.50
CA GLU A 128 -1.08 -11.33 -17.41
C GLU A 128 -2.50 -11.05 -16.95
N CYS A 129 -2.84 -11.40 -15.70
CA CYS A 129 -4.17 -11.14 -15.14
C CYS A 129 -4.48 -9.64 -15.14
N ARG A 130 -3.52 -8.80 -14.75
CA ARG A 130 -3.67 -7.34 -14.79
C ARG A 130 -3.92 -6.83 -16.20
N SER A 131 -3.19 -7.32 -17.20
CA SER A 131 -3.36 -6.92 -18.61
C SER A 131 -4.76 -7.25 -19.11
N GLN A 132 -5.27 -8.45 -18.81
CA GLN A 132 -6.62 -8.88 -19.17
C GLN A 132 -7.71 -8.01 -18.52
N LEU A 133 -7.55 -7.66 -17.24
CA LEU A 133 -8.46 -6.73 -16.56
C LEU A 133 -8.44 -5.33 -17.18
N LEU A 134 -7.26 -4.82 -17.51
CA LEU A 134 -7.13 -3.48 -18.07
C LEU A 134 -7.69 -3.38 -19.49
N GLN A 135 -7.64 -4.47 -20.27
CA GLN A 135 -8.28 -4.52 -21.59
C GLN A 135 -9.82 -4.49 -21.50
N SER A 136 -10.39 -4.98 -20.40
CA SER A 136 -11.84 -5.04 -20.20
C SER A 136 -12.41 -3.85 -19.42
N ALA A 137 -11.57 -3.05 -18.76
CA ALA A 137 -12.00 -1.94 -17.89
C ALA A 137 -11.89 -0.57 -18.56
N SER A 138 -12.96 0.24 -18.52
CA SER A 138 -12.93 1.66 -18.95
C SER A 138 -12.49 2.65 -17.86
N ARG A 139 -11.94 2.14 -16.74
CA ARG A 139 -11.69 2.94 -15.52
C ARG A 139 -10.35 3.67 -15.52
N ARG A 140 -10.34 4.82 -14.83
CA ARG A 140 -9.15 5.65 -14.59
C ARG A 140 -8.26 5.03 -13.52
N ARG A 141 -6.97 4.93 -13.86
CA ARG A 141 -5.88 4.36 -13.05
C ARG A 141 -5.57 5.24 -11.83
N SER A 142 -5.18 4.63 -10.71
CA SER A 142 -4.42 5.35 -9.68
C SER A 142 -2.97 5.46 -10.11
N SER A 143 -2.48 6.68 -10.36
CA SER A 143 -1.06 6.94 -10.70
C SER A 143 -0.18 7.16 -9.47
N THR A 144 -0.78 7.23 -8.27
CA THR A 144 -0.04 7.53 -7.03
C THR A 144 0.09 6.29 -6.16
N PHE A 145 1.34 5.90 -5.89
CA PHE A 145 1.67 4.76 -5.04
C PHE A 145 2.22 5.19 -3.68
N ALA A 146 1.93 4.41 -2.64
CA ALA A 146 2.56 4.61 -1.34
C ALA A 146 4.07 4.32 -1.44
N VAL A 147 4.88 5.11 -0.76
CA VAL A 147 6.33 4.83 -0.68
C VAL A 147 6.62 3.63 0.23
N THR A 148 7.67 2.88 -0.11
CA THR A 148 8.19 1.83 0.78
C THR A 148 8.84 2.46 2.02
N TRP A 149 8.67 1.83 3.17
CA TRP A 149 9.30 2.29 4.40
C TRP A 149 10.70 1.75 4.51
N ILE A 150 11.62 2.62 4.90
CA ILE A 150 12.98 2.21 5.23
C ILE A 150 12.93 1.32 6.49
N PRO A 151 13.53 0.11 6.45
CA PRO A 151 13.55 -0.79 7.61
C PRO A 151 14.13 -0.14 8.87
N ASP A 152 13.65 -0.54 10.06
CA ASP A 152 14.11 0.04 11.33
C ASP A 152 15.62 -0.17 11.55
N SER A 153 16.16 -1.28 11.04
CA SER A 153 17.58 -1.65 11.11
C SER A 153 18.47 -0.84 10.16
N ALA A 154 17.91 -0.24 9.11
CA ALA A 154 18.68 0.52 8.12
C ALA A 154 19.12 1.90 8.64
N SER A 155 18.66 2.32 9.82
CA SER A 155 19.16 3.55 10.44
C SER A 155 19.11 3.55 11.97
N ALA A 156 20.24 3.93 12.56
CA ALA A 156 20.38 4.19 13.99
C ALA A 156 20.02 5.63 14.40
N ILE A 157 19.80 6.52 13.42
CA ILE A 157 19.58 7.95 13.63
C ILE A 157 18.33 8.46 12.92
N CYS A 158 17.75 9.55 13.41
CA CYS A 158 16.65 10.22 12.71
C CYS A 158 17.15 10.81 11.39
N MET A 159 16.51 10.48 10.27
CA MET A 159 16.84 10.98 8.93
C MET A 159 16.39 12.44 8.68
N ARG A 160 16.22 13.23 9.74
CA ARG A 160 15.82 14.65 9.69
C ARG A 160 16.67 15.52 10.60
N CYS A 161 16.92 15.08 11.84
CA CYS A 161 17.77 15.80 12.78
C CYS A 161 19.06 15.07 13.17
N SER A 162 19.32 13.90 12.59
CA SER A 162 20.48 13.03 12.89
C SER A 162 20.59 12.57 14.35
N GLY A 163 19.59 12.84 15.19
CA GLY A 163 19.55 12.36 16.57
C GLY A 163 19.50 10.85 16.66
N LYS A 164 20.35 10.25 17.50
CA LYS A 164 20.38 8.80 17.74
C LYS A 164 19.07 8.33 18.37
N PHE A 165 18.54 7.23 17.86
CA PHE A 165 17.37 6.59 18.45
C PHE A 165 17.74 5.86 19.75
N SER A 166 16.80 5.84 20.69
CA SER A 166 16.92 5.19 22.00
C SER A 166 15.54 4.73 22.49
N PHE A 167 15.45 4.16 23.69
CA PHE A 167 14.17 3.73 24.27
C PHE A 167 13.14 4.86 24.40
N THR A 168 13.60 6.08 24.70
CA THR A 168 12.78 7.30 24.80
C THR A 168 12.73 8.07 23.47
N HIS A 169 13.81 8.01 22.67
CA HIS A 169 13.86 8.59 21.33
C HIS A 169 13.48 7.53 20.29
N ARG A 170 12.17 7.27 20.15
CA ARG A 170 11.64 6.16 19.35
C ARG A 170 11.61 6.45 17.84
N ARG A 171 11.68 5.38 17.05
CA ARG A 171 11.53 5.39 15.58
C ARG A 171 10.07 5.56 15.15
N HIS A 172 9.86 6.36 14.12
CA HIS A 172 8.58 6.51 13.40
C HIS A 172 8.85 6.62 11.90
N HIS A 173 7.85 6.39 11.06
CA HIS A 173 7.96 6.57 9.61
C HIS A 173 7.13 7.74 9.12
N CYS A 174 7.69 8.53 8.21
CA CYS A 174 6.91 9.47 7.41
C CYS A 174 6.12 8.70 6.35
N ARG A 175 4.78 8.84 6.31
CA ARG A 175 3.95 8.12 5.33
C ARG A 175 4.11 8.65 3.89
N HIS A 176 4.59 9.88 3.73
CA HIS A 176 4.83 10.46 2.41
C HIS A 176 6.20 10.10 1.83
N CYS A 177 7.27 10.02 2.64
CA CYS A 177 8.63 9.80 2.12
C CYS A 177 9.33 8.54 2.64
N GLY A 178 8.69 7.73 3.50
CA GLY A 178 9.22 6.45 3.96
C GLY A 178 10.37 6.51 4.97
N PHE A 179 10.93 7.70 5.23
CA PHE A 179 12.08 7.89 6.11
C PHE A 179 11.79 7.55 7.57
N VAL A 180 12.83 7.06 8.25
CA VAL A 180 12.85 6.82 9.70
C VAL A 180 13.13 8.14 10.42
N VAL A 181 12.16 8.61 11.19
CA VAL A 181 12.14 9.91 11.84
C VAL A 181 11.71 9.80 13.30
N CYS A 182 12.12 10.76 14.12
CA CYS A 182 11.68 10.84 15.50
C CYS A 182 10.35 11.58 15.65
N ASN A 183 9.80 11.59 16.88
CA ASN A 183 8.51 12.21 17.14
C ASN A 183 8.56 13.74 16.93
N SER A 184 9.64 14.41 17.37
CA SER A 184 9.79 15.86 17.21
C SER A 184 9.87 16.28 15.74
N CYS A 185 10.49 15.48 14.89
CA CYS A 185 10.56 15.73 13.44
C CYS A 185 9.29 15.37 12.66
N SER A 186 8.27 14.80 13.32
CA SER A 186 7.08 14.26 12.65
C SER A 186 5.77 14.44 13.44
N LYS A 187 5.61 15.58 14.12
CA LYS A 187 4.38 15.90 14.86
C LYS A 187 3.16 16.03 13.93
N GLU A 188 3.38 16.49 12.71
CA GLU A 188 2.31 16.80 11.75
C GLU A 188 1.57 15.58 11.20
N ARG A 189 0.32 15.82 10.80
CA ARG A 189 -0.57 14.82 10.18
C ARG A 189 -1.23 15.42 8.95
N VAL A 190 -1.31 14.65 7.87
CA VAL A 190 -1.94 15.06 6.60
C VAL A 190 -2.75 13.91 6.03
N VAL A 191 -3.90 14.19 5.42
CA VAL A 191 -4.67 13.22 4.65
C VAL A 191 -3.90 12.94 3.35
N LEU A 192 -3.43 11.70 3.18
CA LEU A 192 -2.82 11.25 1.93
C LEU A 192 -3.87 10.40 1.22
N GLU A 193 -4.62 11.02 0.31
CA GLU A 193 -5.87 10.47 -0.25
C GLU A 193 -5.72 9.06 -0.84
N HIS A 194 -4.60 8.81 -1.55
CA HIS A 194 -4.27 7.51 -2.13
C HIS A 194 -4.02 6.41 -1.07
N ILE A 195 -3.64 6.78 0.16
CA ILE A 195 -3.40 5.83 1.27
C ILE A 195 -4.65 5.67 2.14
N ASP A 196 -5.21 6.78 2.60
CA ASP A 196 -6.41 6.85 3.42
C ASP A 196 -7.07 8.22 3.25
N CYS A 197 -8.26 8.24 2.66
CA CYS A 197 -9.01 9.47 2.37
C CYS A 197 -9.70 10.07 3.60
N THR A 198 -9.71 9.35 4.73
CA THR A 198 -10.44 9.78 5.94
C THR A 198 -9.50 10.14 7.09
N LYS A 199 -8.36 9.45 7.19
CA LYS A 199 -7.48 9.51 8.35
C LYS A 199 -6.21 10.31 8.08
N PRO A 200 -5.94 11.38 8.86
CA PRO A 200 -4.66 12.06 8.80
C PRO A 200 -3.49 11.14 9.20
N LEU A 201 -2.45 11.08 8.35
CA LEU A 201 -1.28 10.23 8.50
C LEU A 201 -0.04 11.02 8.88
N ARG A 202 0.83 10.40 9.68
CA ARG A 202 2.10 11.00 10.14
C ARG A 202 3.03 11.35 8.98
N VAL A 203 3.39 12.62 8.89
CA VAL A 203 4.41 13.10 7.96
C VAL A 203 5.51 13.84 8.73
N CYS A 204 6.72 13.85 8.18
CA CYS A 204 7.79 14.66 8.73
C CYS A 204 7.56 16.14 8.41
N LYS A 205 8.19 17.04 9.19
CA LYS A 205 8.08 18.50 9.03
C LYS A 205 8.34 18.96 7.58
N LEU A 206 9.38 18.42 6.94
CA LEU A 206 9.71 18.78 5.55
C LEU A 206 8.62 18.37 4.55
N CYS A 207 8.05 17.18 4.69
CA CYS A 207 6.93 16.75 3.83
C CYS A 207 5.68 17.58 4.09
N TYR A 208 5.38 17.90 5.35
CA TYR A 208 4.24 18.75 5.69
C TYR A 208 4.34 20.10 5.00
N THR A 209 5.46 20.81 5.17
CA THR A 209 5.68 22.11 4.53
C THR A 209 5.61 22.02 3.01
N GLY A 210 6.17 20.96 2.41
CA GLY A 210 6.10 20.74 0.96
C GLY A 210 4.66 20.55 0.46
N LEU A 211 3.85 19.76 1.17
CA LEU A 211 2.45 19.51 0.82
C LEU A 211 1.58 20.77 0.95
N MET A 212 1.72 21.51 2.05
CA MET A 212 0.97 22.75 2.28
C MET A 212 1.29 23.82 1.23
N LYS A 213 2.55 23.92 0.79
CA LYS A 213 2.95 24.82 -0.30
C LYS A 213 2.29 24.44 -1.63
N LYS A 214 2.22 23.14 -1.95
CA LYS A 214 1.54 22.66 -3.17
C LYS A 214 0.04 22.97 -3.11
N GLU A 215 -0.59 22.78 -1.96
CA GLU A 215 -2.01 23.08 -1.76
C GLU A 215 -2.32 24.57 -1.91
N ASN A 216 -1.50 25.45 -1.30
CA ASN A 216 -1.67 26.89 -1.46
C ASN A 216 -1.53 27.36 -2.90
N ARG A 217 -0.60 26.77 -3.68
CA ARG A 217 -0.49 27.06 -5.12
C ARG A 217 -1.74 26.66 -5.89
N ARG A 218 -2.35 25.52 -5.56
CA ARG A 218 -3.63 25.07 -6.17
C ARG A 218 -4.79 26.02 -5.84
N ARG A 219 -4.81 26.59 -4.63
CA ARG A 219 -5.87 27.53 -4.19
C ARG A 219 -5.66 28.97 -4.66
N GLY A 220 -4.41 29.40 -4.83
CA GLY A 220 -4.05 30.78 -5.21
C GLY A 220 -4.00 31.07 -6.71
N GLY A 221 -4.19 30.06 -7.58
CA GLY A 221 -4.17 30.21 -9.04
C GLY A 221 -5.49 30.67 -9.67
N SER A 222 -6.40 31.31 -8.93
CA SER A 222 -7.71 31.73 -9.43
C SER A 222 -7.74 33.15 -10.02
N ASP A 223 -6.65 33.93 -9.96
CA ASP A 223 -6.61 35.29 -10.50
C ASP A 223 -5.44 35.48 -11.49
N GLY A 224 -5.74 35.50 -12.80
CA GLY A 224 -4.84 36.00 -13.86
C GLY A 224 -4.43 34.98 -14.95
N LYS A 225 -4.48 35.41 -16.22
CA LYS A 225 -4.67 34.62 -17.45
C LYS A 225 -3.38 34.35 -18.27
N SER A 226 -3.45 33.34 -19.13
CA SER A 226 -2.72 33.04 -20.40
C SER A 226 -1.26 32.55 -20.38
N GLY A 227 -1.05 31.40 -21.02
CA GLY A 227 0.23 30.86 -21.47
C GLY A 227 0.17 29.34 -21.56
N SER A 228 0.22 28.78 -22.76
CA SER A 228 0.24 27.35 -23.06
C SER A 228 1.35 26.63 -22.31
N ASP A 229 1.06 25.45 -21.77
CA ASP A 229 1.80 24.19 -22.02
C ASP A 229 1.20 23.04 -21.17
N GLU A 230 0.80 21.99 -21.89
CA GLU A 230 0.58 20.59 -21.53
C GLU A 230 -0.27 20.24 -20.28
N GLU A 231 -1.44 19.66 -20.57
CA GLU A 231 -2.47 19.22 -19.63
C GLU A 231 -2.09 17.93 -18.88
N ASP A 232 -1.57 18.05 -17.66
CA ASP A 232 -1.68 17.00 -16.64
C ASP A 232 -3.00 17.19 -15.86
N ALA A 233 -4.08 16.62 -16.39
CA ALA A 233 -5.38 16.58 -15.72
C ALA A 233 -5.36 15.62 -14.51
N ASP A 234 -4.80 16.08 -13.38
CA ASP A 234 -4.98 15.45 -12.06
C ASP A 234 -6.44 15.58 -11.62
N GLY A 235 -7.21 14.53 -11.93
CA GLY A 235 -8.64 14.36 -11.64
C GLY A 235 -8.95 14.26 -10.14
N SER A 236 -8.64 15.30 -9.39
CA SER A 236 -9.04 15.50 -7.99
C SER A 236 -10.53 15.86 -7.89
N ALA A 237 -11.38 14.91 -8.28
CA ALA A 237 -12.77 14.89 -7.88
C ALA A 237 -13.04 13.53 -7.24
N LEU A 238 -12.99 13.50 -5.91
CA LEU A 238 -14.07 12.99 -5.02
C LEU A 238 -13.51 12.55 -3.65
N CYS A 239 -13.27 13.51 -2.78
CA CYS A 239 -13.74 13.46 -1.39
C CYS A 239 -13.95 14.90 -0.88
N ARG A 240 -15.02 15.56 -1.34
CA ARG A 240 -15.40 16.93 -0.92
C ARG A 240 -15.78 17.06 0.58
N ARG A 241 -15.46 16.06 1.42
CA ARG A 241 -15.97 15.96 2.79
C ARG A 241 -14.92 15.87 3.89
N CYS A 242 -13.62 15.91 3.56
CA CYS A 242 -12.54 15.81 4.57
C CYS A 242 -11.70 17.09 4.78
N LEU A 243 -12.02 18.21 4.13
CA LEU A 243 -11.23 19.46 4.24
C LEU A 243 -11.35 20.21 5.59
N PHE A 244 -12.18 19.76 6.54
CA PHE A 244 -12.48 20.54 7.76
C PHE A 244 -11.77 20.11 9.05
N LEU A 245 -10.99 19.02 9.07
CA LEU A 245 -10.44 18.49 10.33
C LEU A 245 -9.00 18.88 10.66
N SER A 246 -8.30 19.65 9.81
CA SER A 246 -6.90 20.04 10.08
C SER A 246 -6.72 21.41 10.76
N VAL A 247 -7.78 22.14 11.12
CA VAL A 247 -7.64 23.51 11.70
C VAL A 247 -8.19 23.68 13.13
N SER A 248 -8.87 22.69 13.73
CA SER A 248 -9.56 22.91 15.03
C SER A 248 -8.88 22.36 16.28
N ARG A 249 -7.54 22.22 16.33
CA ARG A 249 -6.83 21.79 17.57
C ARG A 249 -5.71 22.71 18.04
N SER A 250 -5.73 23.99 17.67
CA SER A 250 -4.72 24.97 18.12
C SER A 250 -5.29 26.24 18.77
N LYS A 251 -6.54 26.23 19.24
CA LYS A 251 -7.11 27.35 20.02
C LYS A 251 -7.98 26.87 21.17
N GLU A 252 -7.39 26.24 22.20
CA GLU A 252 -7.96 26.18 23.55
C GLU A 252 -6.84 25.98 24.58
N VAL A 253 -5.98 26.98 24.76
CA VAL A 253 -5.29 27.26 26.05
C VAL A 253 -4.98 28.74 26.06
N LEU A 254 -5.97 29.60 26.34
CA LEU A 254 -5.78 30.92 26.98
C LEU A 254 -7.15 31.40 27.47
N HIS A 255 -7.20 31.82 28.75
CA HIS A 255 -8.25 32.50 29.53
C HIS A 255 -9.00 31.62 30.56
N GLY A 256 -8.81 31.99 31.82
CA GLY A 256 -9.50 31.47 33.01
C GLY A 256 -8.75 31.82 34.28
N GLU A 257 -8.71 33.12 34.62
CA GLU A 257 -8.19 33.69 35.86
C GLU A 257 -9.01 33.25 37.09
N SER A 258 -8.32 33.04 38.20
CA SER A 258 -8.60 33.62 39.53
C SER A 258 -7.45 33.31 40.47
#